data_AF-A0A1C5MCT8-F1
#
_entry.id   AF-A0A1C5MCT8-F1
#
_cell.length_a   1.000
_cell.length_b   1.000
_cell.length_c   1.000
_cell.angle_alpha   90.00
_cell.angle_beta   90.00
_cell.angle_gamma   90.00
#
_symmetry.space_group_name_H-M   'P 1'
#
loop_
_entity.id
_entity.type
_entity.pdbx_description
1 polymer ?
#
loop_
_entity_poly.entity_id
_entity_poly.type
_entity_poly.pdbx_seq_one_letter_code
_entity_poly.pdbx_strand_id
1 'polypeptide(L)'
;MYYLVDMYNDKTNFIDGIDSDTCQKILNSSTIISETLEFYYLGKCVSDSFDTLIQWSYSANPSSNYIMRNLHTAERLVRGFLFELRTCLDHMETKIKQEYGKTSEFLKVFEDSTHATYNAHPEYAFTYHLRNVSQHCQNIVHGFNSPTGIGISCNVQKLLNEYDKWKPVDKDYMINSGENVDLLKTFSVAFQAFNEALIPVIRYLLNTKNVGKELLYLRKWGDSLQKQFHHDVHCYHIFDLKFQNGNDATHEDLDTGDVIINGTLIDWDMVYELSDSVIAMPIANTSTNNLPL
;
A
#
# COMPACT_ATOMS: atom_id res chain seq x y z
N MET A 1 -5.57 15.21 -28.95
CA MET A 1 -6.60 16.02 -28.25
C MET A 1 -7.19 15.16 -27.14
N TYR A 2 -7.40 15.71 -25.96
CA TYR A 2 -7.80 14.94 -24.78
C TYR A 2 -9.30 15.00 -24.52
N TYR A 3 -9.88 13.84 -24.24
CA TYR A 3 -11.30 13.68 -23.95
C TYR A 3 -11.50 12.89 -22.66
N LEU A 4 -12.45 13.34 -21.83
CA LEU A 4 -12.96 12.53 -20.74
C LEU A 4 -13.98 11.54 -21.29
N VAL A 5 -13.85 10.29 -20.88
CA VAL A 5 -14.65 9.18 -21.38
C VAL A 5 -15.20 8.40 -20.20
N ASP A 6 -16.49 8.14 -20.22
CA ASP A 6 -17.14 7.17 -19.34
C ASP A 6 -17.15 5.81 -20.04
N MET A 7 -16.57 4.82 -19.37
CA MET A 7 -16.42 3.43 -19.82
C MET A 7 -17.41 2.45 -19.15
N TYR A 8 -18.47 2.95 -18.53
CA TYR A 8 -19.46 2.13 -17.83
C TYR A 8 -20.05 1.03 -18.74
N ASN A 9 -20.05 -0.22 -18.23
CA ASN A 9 -20.47 -1.42 -18.98
C ASN A 9 -19.76 -1.62 -20.33
N ASP A 10 -18.45 -1.32 -20.40
CA ASP A 10 -17.61 -1.43 -21.60
C ASP A 10 -18.09 -0.57 -22.78
N LYS A 11 -18.94 0.44 -22.52
CA LYS A 11 -19.40 1.39 -23.53
C LYS A 11 -18.54 2.65 -23.46
N THR A 12 -17.96 3.04 -24.59
CA THR A 12 -17.23 4.29 -24.72
C THR A 12 -18.19 5.45 -24.93
N ASN A 13 -18.41 6.24 -23.89
CA ASN A 13 -19.22 7.47 -23.95
C ASN A 13 -18.32 8.69 -23.76
N PHE A 14 -18.12 9.46 -24.83
CA PHE A 14 -17.41 10.74 -24.76
C PHE A 14 -18.24 11.75 -23.97
N ILE A 15 -17.63 12.35 -22.95
CA ILE A 15 -18.28 13.35 -22.11
C ILE A 15 -18.00 14.74 -22.70
N ASP A 16 -19.06 15.40 -23.17
CA ASP A 16 -19.00 16.78 -23.65
C ASP A 16 -18.94 17.78 -22.49
N GLY A 17 -18.42 18.98 -22.77
CA GLY A 17 -18.41 20.11 -21.82
C GLY A 17 -17.18 20.18 -20.91
N ILE A 18 -16.23 19.26 -21.06
CA ILE A 18 -14.91 19.33 -20.43
C ILE A 18 -13.88 19.53 -21.54
N ASP A 19 -13.19 20.68 -21.50
CA ASP A 19 -12.19 21.00 -22.52
C ASP A 19 -10.91 20.16 -22.39
N SER A 20 -10.19 20.05 -23.51
CA SER A 20 -8.94 19.28 -23.59
C SER A 20 -7.86 19.76 -22.61
N ASP A 21 -7.82 21.06 -22.29
CA ASP A 21 -6.84 21.62 -21.34
C ASP A 21 -7.14 21.13 -19.91
N THR A 22 -8.42 21.01 -19.57
CA THR A 22 -8.89 20.47 -18.30
C THR A 22 -8.58 18.98 -18.18
N CYS A 23 -8.84 18.19 -19.22
CA CYS A 23 -8.43 16.79 -19.29
C CYS A 23 -6.91 16.64 -19.10
N GLN A 24 -6.11 17.46 -19.80
CA GLN A 24 -4.66 17.46 -19.64
C GLN A 24 -4.22 17.81 -18.21
N LYS A 25 -4.89 18.76 -17.54
CA LYS A 25 -4.60 19.08 -16.14
C LYS A 25 -4.89 17.91 -15.22
N ILE A 26 -5.99 17.20 -15.40
CA ILE A 26 -6.33 15.99 -14.63
C ILE A 26 -5.24 14.93 -14.83
N LEU A 27 -4.82 14.66 -16.08
CA LEU A 27 -3.72 13.73 -16.37
C LEU A 27 -2.40 14.14 -15.70
N ASN A 28 -2.05 15.42 -15.79
CA ASN A 28 -0.83 15.95 -15.18
C ASN A 28 -0.87 15.82 -13.65
N SER A 29 -2.03 16.09 -13.04
CA SER A 29 -2.24 15.92 -11.60
C SER A 29 -2.06 14.46 -11.20
N SER A 30 -2.65 13.53 -11.97
CA SER A 30 -2.51 12.07 -11.75
C SER A 30 -1.05 11.64 -11.83
N THR A 31 -0.33 12.16 -12.82
CA THR A 31 1.11 11.92 -12.98
C THR A 31 1.91 12.44 -11.79
N ILE A 32 1.61 13.64 -11.29
CA ILE A 32 2.30 14.26 -10.14
C ILE A 32 2.13 13.42 -8.88
N ILE A 33 0.93 12.87 -8.63
CA ILE A 33 0.68 12.10 -7.41
C ILE A 33 1.04 10.61 -7.52
N SER A 34 1.37 10.12 -8.72
CA SER A 34 1.55 8.69 -9.01
C SER A 34 2.52 7.98 -8.07
N GLU A 35 3.66 8.59 -7.74
CA GLU A 35 4.62 8.02 -6.79
C GLU A 35 4.01 7.88 -5.38
N THR A 36 3.23 8.88 -4.96
CA THR A 36 2.60 8.84 -3.63
C THR A 36 1.52 7.76 -3.58
N LEU A 37 0.75 7.60 -4.66
CA LEU A 37 -0.22 6.50 -4.79
C LEU A 37 0.47 5.15 -4.77
N GLU A 38 1.61 4.99 -5.44
CA GLU A 38 2.38 3.74 -5.43
C GLU A 38 2.86 3.38 -4.03
N PHE A 39 3.39 4.36 -3.28
CA PHE A 39 3.85 4.11 -1.91
C PHE A 39 2.68 3.78 -0.98
N TYR A 40 1.56 4.49 -1.11
CA TYR A 40 0.35 4.19 -0.36
C TYR A 40 -0.17 2.78 -0.69
N TYR A 41 -0.20 2.42 -1.97
CA TYR A 41 -0.62 1.10 -2.46
C TYR A 41 0.23 -0.03 -1.88
N LEU A 42 1.55 0.13 -1.84
CA LEU A 42 2.44 -0.86 -1.21
C LEU A 42 2.15 -1.03 0.28
N GLY A 43 1.85 0.06 0.99
CA GLY A 43 1.36 0.00 2.37
C GLY A 43 0.04 -0.75 2.49
N LYS A 44 -0.89 -0.50 1.57
CA LYS A 44 -2.18 -1.21 1.50
C LYS A 44 -2.01 -2.70 1.25
N CYS A 45 -1.10 -3.14 0.38
CA CYS A 45 -0.82 -4.57 0.18
C CYS A 45 -0.41 -5.27 1.48
N VAL A 46 0.38 -4.59 2.34
CA VAL A 46 0.71 -5.11 3.67
C VAL A 46 -0.54 -5.23 4.53
N SER A 47 -1.38 -4.19 4.58
CA SER A 47 -2.67 -4.20 5.31
C SER A 47 -3.58 -5.33 4.85
N ASP A 48 -3.82 -5.47 3.55
CA ASP A 48 -4.71 -6.48 2.98
C ASP A 48 -4.22 -7.90 3.28
N SER A 49 -2.90 -8.12 3.22
CA SER A 49 -2.30 -9.42 3.56
C SER A 49 -2.44 -9.75 5.05
N PHE A 50 -2.34 -8.75 5.92
CA PHE A 50 -2.53 -8.91 7.36
C PHE A 50 -4.01 -9.14 7.71
N ASP A 51 -4.92 -8.39 7.11
CA ASP A 51 -6.35 -8.57 7.27
C ASP A 51 -6.79 -9.97 6.81
N THR A 52 -6.25 -10.45 5.69
CA THR A 52 -6.49 -11.82 5.23
C THR A 52 -6.06 -12.87 6.27
N LEU A 53 -4.90 -12.68 6.90
CA LEU A 53 -4.42 -13.55 7.98
C LEU A 53 -5.36 -13.52 9.20
N ILE A 54 -5.79 -12.33 9.61
CA ILE A 54 -6.70 -12.12 10.74
C ILE A 54 -8.07 -12.74 10.47
N GLN A 55 -8.69 -12.45 9.32
CA GLN A 55 -9.99 -13.00 8.92
C GLN A 55 -9.95 -14.54 8.83
N TRP A 56 -8.87 -15.08 8.28
CA TRP A 56 -8.67 -16.53 8.27
C TRP A 56 -8.58 -17.08 9.70
N SER A 57 -7.84 -16.43 10.60
CA SER A 57 -7.69 -16.89 11.98
C SER A 57 -9.02 -16.96 12.75
N TYR A 58 -9.95 -16.03 12.49
CA TYR A 58 -11.28 -16.03 13.09
C TYR A 58 -12.23 -17.09 12.51
N SER A 59 -12.03 -17.46 11.25
CA SER A 59 -12.90 -18.43 10.54
C SER A 59 -12.36 -19.87 10.55
N ALA A 60 -11.11 -20.07 10.99
CA ALA A 60 -10.46 -21.38 11.00
C ALA A 60 -11.17 -22.38 11.92
N ASN A 61 -11.41 -23.60 11.42
CA ASN A 61 -12.08 -24.64 12.20
C ASN A 61 -11.11 -25.20 13.28
N PRO A 62 -11.45 -25.13 14.58
CA PRO A 62 -10.60 -25.59 15.68
C PRO A 62 -10.37 -27.10 15.73
N SER A 63 -11.22 -27.89 15.09
CA SER A 63 -11.23 -29.35 15.25
C SER A 63 -9.88 -29.95 14.88
N SER A 64 -9.43 -30.92 15.69
CA SER A 64 -8.18 -31.65 15.51
C SER A 64 -8.01 -32.24 14.11
N ASN A 65 -9.12 -32.57 13.46
CA ASN A 65 -9.16 -33.12 12.11
C ASN A 65 -8.65 -32.15 11.03
N TYR A 66 -8.59 -30.85 11.34
CA TYR A 66 -8.11 -29.81 10.42
C TYR A 66 -6.75 -29.22 10.80
N ILE A 67 -6.09 -29.71 11.85
CA ILE A 67 -4.81 -29.13 12.35
C ILE A 67 -3.78 -28.99 11.23
N MET A 68 -3.53 -30.03 10.45
CA MET A 68 -2.51 -29.99 9.40
C MET A 68 -2.85 -28.98 8.30
N ARG A 69 -4.13 -28.94 7.89
CA ARG A 69 -4.63 -27.96 6.92
C ARG A 69 -4.51 -26.53 7.45
N ASN A 70 -4.83 -26.33 8.72
CA ASN A 70 -4.77 -25.03 9.36
C ASN A 70 -3.33 -24.55 9.52
N LEU A 71 -2.41 -25.42 9.93
CA LEU A 71 -0.98 -25.11 10.00
C LEU A 71 -0.43 -24.71 8.63
N HIS A 72 -0.73 -25.48 7.58
CA HIS A 72 -0.30 -25.14 6.22
C HIS A 72 -0.90 -23.80 5.74
N THR A 73 -2.17 -23.54 6.06
CA THR A 73 -2.82 -22.29 5.65
C THR A 73 -2.25 -21.09 6.42
N ALA A 74 -2.07 -21.23 7.74
CA ALA A 74 -1.41 -20.24 8.58
C ALA A 74 -0.01 -19.92 8.06
N GLU A 75 0.80 -20.94 7.79
CA GLU A 75 2.16 -20.79 7.28
C GLU A 75 2.18 -19.98 5.98
N ARG A 76 1.29 -20.33 5.03
CA ARG A 76 1.17 -19.60 3.77
C ARG A 76 0.79 -18.13 3.99
N LEU A 77 -0.18 -17.85 4.85
CA LEU A 77 -0.65 -16.48 5.10
C LEU A 77 0.37 -15.65 5.89
N VAL A 78 1.03 -16.24 6.90
CA VAL A 78 2.14 -15.61 7.63
C VAL A 78 3.27 -15.24 6.68
N ARG A 79 3.67 -16.16 5.79
CA ARG A 79 4.68 -15.87 4.78
C ARG A 79 4.24 -14.81 3.79
N GLY A 80 2.96 -14.81 3.39
CA GLY A 80 2.38 -13.76 2.55
C GLY A 80 2.53 -12.39 3.19
N PHE A 81 2.10 -12.23 4.44
CA PHE A 81 2.24 -10.98 5.19
C PHE A 81 3.70 -10.52 5.29
N LEU A 82 4.60 -11.42 5.69
CA LEU A 82 6.02 -11.10 5.80
C LEU A 82 6.65 -10.72 4.46
N PHE A 83 6.21 -11.35 3.37
CA PHE A 83 6.65 -11.04 2.01
C PHE A 83 6.19 -9.64 1.60
N GLU A 84 4.92 -9.29 1.77
CA GLU A 84 4.42 -7.95 1.45
C GLU A 84 5.13 -6.87 2.28
N LEU A 85 5.33 -7.11 3.58
CA LEU A 85 6.07 -6.18 4.45
C LEU A 85 7.51 -5.96 3.96
N ARG A 86 8.17 -7.02 3.48
CA ARG A 86 9.51 -6.93 2.89
C ARG A 86 9.48 -6.14 1.59
N THR A 87 8.62 -6.55 0.66
CA THR A 87 8.47 -5.93 -0.66
C THR A 87 8.20 -4.43 -0.54
N CYS A 88 7.26 -4.03 0.32
CA CYS A 88 6.92 -2.63 0.54
C CYS A 88 8.14 -1.80 0.97
N LEU A 89 8.81 -2.19 2.05
CA LEU A 89 9.93 -1.44 2.61
C LEU A 89 11.17 -1.46 1.69
N ASP A 90 11.51 -2.60 1.11
CA ASP A 90 12.67 -2.74 0.22
C ASP A 90 12.45 -1.94 -1.09
N HIS A 91 11.21 -1.93 -1.61
CA HIS A 91 10.84 -1.17 -2.80
C HIS A 91 10.86 0.33 -2.53
N MET A 92 10.24 0.79 -1.45
CA MET A 92 10.28 2.21 -1.06
C MET A 92 11.72 2.69 -0.90
N GLU A 93 12.54 1.97 -0.14
CA GLU A 93 13.95 2.35 0.06
C GLU A 93 14.73 2.42 -1.26
N THR A 94 14.53 1.42 -2.13
CA THR A 94 15.19 1.37 -3.45
C THR A 94 14.76 2.54 -4.32
N LYS A 95 13.45 2.81 -4.40
CA LYS A 95 12.91 3.89 -5.22
C LYS A 95 13.37 5.25 -4.72
N ILE A 96 13.31 5.49 -3.41
CA ILE A 96 13.81 6.74 -2.80
C ILE A 96 15.29 6.94 -3.14
N LYS A 97 16.12 5.89 -3.01
CA LYS A 97 17.55 5.95 -3.35
C LYS A 97 17.80 6.25 -4.83
N GLN A 98 16.97 5.72 -5.71
CA GLN A 98 17.09 5.92 -7.15
C GLN A 98 16.64 7.31 -7.60
N GLU A 99 15.52 7.81 -7.08
CA GLU A 99 14.90 9.05 -7.55
C GLU A 99 15.41 10.29 -6.80
N TYR A 100 15.70 10.18 -5.51
CA TYR A 100 16.10 11.31 -4.66
C TYR A 100 17.58 11.27 -4.28
N GLY A 101 18.20 10.09 -4.31
CA GLY A 101 19.62 9.89 -4.00
C GLY A 101 19.89 9.49 -2.55
N LYS A 102 21.09 8.93 -2.32
CA LYS A 102 21.54 8.31 -1.06
C LYS A 102 21.78 9.29 0.10
N THR A 103 21.77 10.58 -0.16
CA THR A 103 21.97 11.64 0.84
C THR A 103 20.77 12.57 0.92
N SER A 104 19.63 12.17 0.36
CA SER A 104 18.43 12.99 0.33
C SER A 104 17.80 13.10 1.71
N GLU A 105 17.13 14.24 1.96
CA GLU A 105 16.31 14.42 3.16
C GLU A 105 15.19 13.38 3.21
N PHE A 106 14.62 13.01 2.06
CA PHE A 106 13.57 12.01 1.99
C PHE A 106 14.02 10.62 2.47
N LEU A 107 15.20 10.17 2.02
CA LEU A 107 15.77 8.90 2.50
C LEU A 107 15.99 8.94 4.01
N LYS A 108 16.49 10.07 4.52
CA LYS A 108 16.67 10.26 5.96
C LYS A 108 15.35 10.17 6.72
N VAL A 109 14.26 10.76 6.22
CA VAL A 109 12.93 10.65 6.83
C VAL A 109 12.48 9.19 6.91
N PHE A 110 12.66 8.43 5.83
CA PHE A 110 12.32 7.00 5.79
C PHE A 110 13.18 6.15 6.76
N GLU A 111 14.49 6.35 6.75
CA GLU A 111 15.42 5.62 7.64
C GLU A 111 15.18 5.99 9.11
N ASP A 112 15.01 7.27 9.43
CA ASP A 112 14.77 7.73 10.80
C ASP A 112 13.44 7.20 11.33
N SER A 113 12.36 7.20 10.52
CA SER A 113 11.06 6.68 10.97
C SER A 113 11.10 5.17 11.20
N THR A 114 11.64 4.41 10.26
CA THR A 114 11.74 2.94 10.38
C THR A 114 12.67 2.52 11.52
N HIS A 115 13.80 3.21 11.72
CA HIS A 115 14.69 2.96 12.85
C HIS A 115 14.07 3.33 14.20
N ALA A 116 13.35 4.45 14.28
CA ALA A 116 12.66 4.84 15.51
C ALA A 116 11.66 3.76 15.94
N THR A 117 10.84 3.28 15.00
CA THR A 117 9.89 2.19 15.22
C THR A 117 10.59 0.88 15.60
N TYR A 118 11.68 0.52 14.91
CA TYR A 118 12.51 -0.65 15.22
C TYR A 118 13.02 -0.64 16.65
N ASN A 119 13.46 0.52 17.16
CA ASN A 119 13.97 0.63 18.52
C ASN A 119 12.86 0.69 19.57
N ALA A 120 11.69 1.23 19.23
CA ALA A 120 10.57 1.40 20.16
C ALA A 120 9.75 0.13 20.37
N HIS A 121 9.65 -0.74 19.36
CA HIS A 121 8.76 -1.91 19.36
C HIS A 121 9.53 -3.21 19.10
N PRO A 122 9.83 -4.02 20.13
CA PRO A 122 10.52 -5.30 19.94
C PRO A 122 9.74 -6.28 19.05
N GLU A 123 8.40 -6.22 19.03
CA GLU A 123 7.55 -6.98 18.12
C GLU A 123 7.80 -6.62 16.65
N TYR A 124 7.95 -5.31 16.37
CA TYR A 124 8.28 -4.83 15.04
C TYR A 124 9.70 -5.22 14.66
N ALA A 125 10.67 -5.09 15.57
CA ALA A 125 12.04 -5.51 15.33
C ALA A 125 12.14 -7.00 14.98
N PHE A 126 11.48 -7.85 15.77
CA PHE A 126 11.39 -9.29 15.52
C PHE A 126 10.74 -9.58 14.16
N THR A 127 9.59 -8.95 13.86
CA THR A 127 8.87 -9.14 12.59
C THR A 127 9.71 -8.67 11.38
N TYR A 128 10.38 -7.52 11.52
CA TYR A 128 11.27 -6.94 10.52
C TYR A 128 12.45 -7.85 10.20
N HIS A 129 12.95 -8.62 11.16
CA HIS A 129 13.95 -9.65 10.86
C HIS A 129 13.34 -10.96 10.38
N LEU A 130 12.25 -11.40 10.97
CA LEU A 130 11.56 -12.61 10.58
C LEU A 130 11.20 -12.59 9.08
N ARG A 131 10.88 -11.43 8.50
CA ARG A 131 10.65 -11.31 7.05
C ARG A 131 11.85 -11.75 6.20
N ASN A 132 13.07 -11.52 6.66
CA ASN A 132 14.31 -11.91 6.00
C ASN A 132 14.71 -13.35 6.32
N VAL A 133 14.42 -13.80 7.54
CA VAL A 133 14.72 -15.16 8.01
C VAL A 133 13.73 -16.19 7.47
N SER A 134 12.51 -15.77 7.14
CA SER A 134 11.41 -16.62 6.65
C SER A 134 11.86 -17.55 5.52
N GLN A 135 12.63 -17.06 4.56
CA GLN A 135 13.14 -17.83 3.42
C GLN A 135 14.16 -18.92 3.80
N HIS A 136 14.71 -18.85 5.02
CA HIS A 136 15.71 -19.78 5.55
C HIS A 136 15.12 -20.77 6.57
N CYS A 137 13.96 -20.48 7.16
CA CYS A 137 13.24 -21.39 8.04
C CYS A 137 12.37 -22.37 7.24
N GLN A 138 12.34 -23.63 7.69
CA GLN A 138 11.47 -24.64 7.08
C GLN A 138 10.00 -24.29 7.34
N ASN A 139 9.67 -23.99 8.59
CA ASN A 139 8.36 -23.51 8.99
C ASN A 139 8.51 -22.36 9.99
N ILE A 140 7.62 -21.38 9.92
CA ILE A 140 7.54 -20.29 10.91
C ILE A 140 6.48 -20.65 11.94
N VAL A 141 5.33 -21.14 11.46
CA VAL A 141 4.20 -21.57 12.26
C VAL A 141 4.44 -22.99 12.77
N HIS A 142 4.50 -23.10 14.09
CA HIS A 142 4.78 -24.34 14.80
C HIS A 142 3.62 -24.83 15.66
N GLY A 143 2.69 -23.92 15.98
CA GLY A 143 1.55 -24.22 16.82
C GLY A 143 0.29 -23.52 16.32
N PHE A 144 -0.80 -24.26 16.38
CA PHE A 144 -2.16 -23.77 16.20
C PHE A 144 -2.97 -24.32 17.35
N ASN A 145 -3.48 -23.45 18.22
CA ASN A 145 -4.43 -23.84 19.25
C ASN A 145 -5.77 -23.21 18.91
N SER A 146 -6.86 -23.95 18.93
CA SER A 146 -8.17 -23.32 19.01
C SER A 146 -9.13 -24.29 19.68
N PRO A 147 -9.64 -23.95 20.87
CA PRO A 147 -10.85 -24.56 21.40
C PRO A 147 -12.09 -23.67 21.19
N THR A 148 -11.90 -22.35 21.24
CA THR A 148 -12.88 -21.29 20.89
C THR A 148 -12.14 -20.04 20.36
N GLY A 149 -11.03 -20.28 19.64
CA GLY A 149 -10.05 -19.27 19.20
C GLY A 149 -8.82 -19.22 20.10
N ILE A 150 -7.65 -19.60 19.58
CA ILE A 150 -6.30 -19.18 20.04
C ILE A 150 -5.40 -19.03 18.79
N GLY A 151 -4.38 -18.17 18.91
CA GLY A 151 -3.55 -17.69 17.82
C GLY A 151 -2.62 -18.71 17.16
N ILE A 152 -1.95 -18.20 16.14
CA ILE A 152 -0.87 -18.83 15.41
C ILE A 152 0.41 -18.57 16.20
N SER A 153 1.24 -19.58 16.42
CA SER A 153 2.47 -19.41 17.20
C SER A 153 3.69 -20.03 16.53
N CYS A 154 4.86 -19.47 16.84
CA CYS A 154 6.14 -20.08 16.53
C CYS A 154 6.83 -20.55 17.82
N ASN A 155 7.51 -21.69 17.75
CA ASN A 155 8.28 -22.21 18.86
C ASN A 155 9.67 -21.56 18.86
N VAL A 156 10.04 -20.96 19.99
CA VAL A 156 11.27 -20.18 20.12
C VAL A 156 12.51 -21.04 19.87
N GLN A 157 12.58 -22.21 20.49
CA GLN A 157 13.75 -23.07 20.36
C GLN A 157 13.93 -23.58 18.93
N LYS A 158 12.83 -23.89 18.21
CA LYS A 158 12.90 -24.28 16.80
C LYS A 158 13.45 -23.16 15.93
N LEU A 159 12.95 -21.93 16.08
CA LEU A 159 13.47 -20.78 15.32
C LEU A 159 14.95 -20.49 15.60
N LEU A 160 15.37 -20.60 16.86
CA LEU A 160 16.77 -20.41 17.25
C LEU A 160 17.69 -21.53 16.73
N ASN A 161 17.16 -22.74 16.53
CA ASN A 161 17.92 -23.87 15.99
C ASN A 161 18.01 -23.81 14.45
N GLU A 162 16.97 -23.31 13.78
CA GLU A 162 16.92 -23.23 12.31
C GLU A 162 17.71 -22.04 11.75
N TYR A 163 17.94 -20.99 12.53
CA TYR A 163 18.67 -19.80 12.11
C TYR A 163 19.54 -19.24 13.24
N ASP A 164 20.82 -19.00 12.98
CA ASP A 164 21.83 -18.62 13.98
C ASP A 164 22.12 -17.11 14.04
N LYS A 165 21.77 -16.38 12.98
CA LYS A 165 22.08 -14.93 12.80
C LYS A 165 21.00 -13.98 13.32
N TRP A 166 20.15 -14.42 14.25
CA TRP A 166 19.24 -13.52 14.97
C TRP A 166 20.01 -12.40 15.69
N LYS A 167 19.50 -11.16 15.66
CA LYS A 167 20.11 -10.07 16.41
C LYS A 167 19.78 -10.21 17.92
N PRO A 168 20.58 -9.59 18.81
CA PRO A 168 20.34 -9.66 20.26
C PRO A 168 18.91 -9.28 20.67
N VAL A 169 18.37 -8.18 20.12
CA VAL A 169 17.02 -7.73 20.42
C VAL A 169 15.93 -8.75 20.07
N ASP A 170 16.10 -9.51 18.98
CA ASP A 170 15.13 -10.56 18.60
C ASP A 170 15.24 -11.75 19.55
N LYS A 171 16.47 -12.11 19.93
CA LYS A 171 16.72 -13.20 20.89
C LYS A 171 16.11 -12.86 22.24
N ASP A 172 16.31 -11.63 22.70
CA ASP A 172 15.74 -11.13 23.96
C ASP A 172 14.21 -11.17 23.89
N TYR A 173 13.61 -10.68 22.80
CA TYR A 173 12.15 -10.74 22.60
C TYR A 173 11.63 -12.18 22.60
N MET A 174 12.26 -13.08 21.84
CA MET A 174 11.88 -14.49 21.76
C MET A 174 11.99 -15.18 23.13
N ILE A 175 13.10 -15.01 23.84
CA ILE A 175 13.30 -15.63 25.15
C ILE A 175 12.28 -15.11 26.17
N ASN A 176 12.01 -13.80 26.16
CA ASN A 176 11.02 -13.18 27.04
C ASN A 176 9.58 -13.58 26.71
N SER A 177 9.32 -14.07 25.49
CA SER A 177 8.01 -14.59 25.07
C SER A 177 7.72 -15.99 25.62
N GLY A 178 8.71 -16.67 26.21
CA GLY A 178 8.57 -18.02 26.76
C GLY A 178 8.81 -19.11 25.71
N GLU A 179 8.05 -20.22 25.78
CA GLU A 179 8.24 -21.35 24.86
C GLU A 179 7.79 -21.03 23.42
N ASN A 180 6.75 -20.21 23.28
CA ASN A 180 6.14 -19.89 22.00
C ASN A 180 5.86 -18.38 21.90
N VAL A 181 6.10 -17.80 20.73
CA VAL A 181 5.66 -16.42 20.40
C VAL A 181 4.27 -16.49 19.77
N ASP A 182 3.34 -15.68 20.25
CA ASP A 182 2.04 -15.45 19.60
C ASP A 182 2.23 -14.55 18.38
N LEU A 183 2.16 -15.12 17.18
CA LEU A 183 2.42 -14.41 15.94
C LEU A 183 1.32 -13.42 15.60
N LEU A 184 0.04 -13.71 15.90
CA LEU A 184 -1.03 -12.75 15.61
C LEU A 184 -0.88 -11.50 16.46
N LYS A 185 -0.65 -11.67 17.77
CA LYS A 185 -0.41 -10.53 18.68
C LYS A 185 0.84 -9.75 18.26
N THR A 186 1.94 -10.47 17.96
CA THR A 186 3.20 -9.85 17.54
C THR A 186 3.02 -9.05 16.25
N PHE A 187 2.37 -9.63 15.24
CA PHE A 187 2.13 -8.98 13.96
C PHE A 187 1.13 -7.84 14.06
N SER A 188 0.14 -7.88 14.95
CA SER A 188 -0.74 -6.74 15.21
C SER A 188 0.06 -5.52 15.70
N VAL A 189 0.96 -5.70 16.67
CA VAL A 189 1.82 -4.60 17.16
C VAL A 189 2.79 -4.15 16.06
N ALA A 190 3.42 -5.09 15.36
CA ALA A 190 4.33 -4.76 14.27
C ALA A 190 3.63 -4.01 13.12
N PHE A 191 2.40 -4.38 12.77
CA PHE A 191 1.62 -3.72 11.74
C PHE A 191 1.22 -2.29 12.13
N GLN A 192 0.84 -2.06 13.40
CA GLN A 192 0.61 -0.70 13.91
C GLN A 192 1.89 0.14 13.82
N ALA A 193 2.99 -0.41 14.31
CA ALA A 193 4.32 0.21 14.29
C ALA A 193 4.79 0.52 12.85
N PHE A 194 4.52 -0.39 11.90
CA PHE A 194 4.77 -0.19 10.47
C PHE A 194 3.98 1.00 9.91
N ASN A 195 2.68 1.08 10.18
CA ASN A 195 1.86 2.21 9.74
C ASN A 195 2.35 3.53 10.34
N GLU A 196 2.76 3.53 11.61
CA GLU A 196 3.39 4.70 12.25
C GLU A 196 4.67 5.12 11.53
N ALA A 197 5.51 4.16 11.10
CA ALA A 197 6.73 4.44 10.33
C ALA A 197 6.45 5.03 8.94
N LEU A 198 5.32 4.67 8.31
CA LEU A 198 4.94 5.16 6.98
C LEU A 198 4.32 6.56 7.01
N ILE A 199 3.68 6.98 8.11
CA ILE A 199 3.04 8.30 8.20
C ILE A 199 4.00 9.45 7.83
N PRO A 200 5.23 9.55 8.38
CA PRO A 200 6.19 10.59 7.99
C PRO A 200 6.57 10.55 6.51
N VAL A 201 6.65 9.35 5.92
CA VAL A 201 7.05 9.13 4.52
C VAL A 201 5.98 9.68 3.58
N ILE A 202 4.71 9.28 3.79
CA ILE A 202 3.58 9.78 3.00
C ILE A 202 3.41 11.29 3.18
N ARG A 203 3.57 11.80 4.41
CA ARG A 203 3.52 13.26 4.67
C ARG A 203 4.59 14.03 3.93
N TYR A 204 5.82 13.52 3.89
CA TYR A 204 6.90 14.15 3.16
C TYR A 204 6.53 14.29 1.68
N LEU A 205 6.02 13.22 1.06
CA LEU A 205 5.60 13.24 -0.34
C LEU A 205 4.45 14.23 -0.60
N LEU A 206 3.41 14.21 0.23
CA LEU A 206 2.26 15.11 0.10
C LEU A 206 2.65 16.60 0.21
N ASN A 207 3.66 16.90 1.04
CA ASN A 207 4.18 18.26 1.20
C ASN A 207 5.18 18.66 0.10
N THR A 208 5.63 17.72 -0.72
CA THR A 208 6.57 17.96 -1.82
C THR A 208 5.80 18.41 -3.07
N LYS A 209 6.35 19.37 -3.83
CA LYS A 209 5.90 19.74 -5.20
C LYS A 209 4.37 19.89 -5.40
N ASN A 210 3.65 20.45 -4.42
CA ASN A 210 2.18 20.60 -4.44
C ASN A 210 1.39 19.28 -4.55
N VAL A 211 1.99 18.10 -4.30
CA VAL A 211 1.33 16.78 -4.43
C VAL A 211 0.01 16.74 -3.66
N GLY A 212 -0.04 17.24 -2.42
CA GLY A 212 -1.27 17.29 -1.63
C GLY A 212 -2.37 18.14 -2.29
N LYS A 213 -2.02 19.25 -2.94
CA LYS A 213 -2.99 20.07 -3.68
C LYS A 213 -3.50 19.36 -4.92
N GLU A 214 -2.63 18.68 -5.65
CA GLU A 214 -3.02 17.90 -6.84
C GLU A 214 -3.90 16.70 -6.47
N LEU A 215 -3.63 16.05 -5.33
CA LEU A 215 -4.48 15.00 -4.77
C LEU A 215 -5.90 15.54 -4.48
N LEU A 216 -5.99 16.69 -3.80
CA LEU A 216 -7.28 17.33 -3.52
C LEU A 216 -7.99 17.82 -4.79
N TYR A 217 -7.24 18.29 -5.78
CA TYR A 217 -7.77 18.68 -7.09
C TYR A 217 -8.41 17.48 -7.79
N LEU A 218 -7.72 16.34 -7.84
CA LEU A 218 -8.26 15.11 -8.41
C LEU A 218 -9.50 14.62 -7.66
N ARG A 219 -9.45 14.54 -6.33
CA ARG A 219 -10.62 14.12 -5.54
C ARG A 219 -11.85 14.98 -5.84
N LYS A 220 -11.69 16.30 -5.93
CA LYS A 220 -12.80 17.22 -6.28
C LYS A 220 -13.37 16.94 -7.66
N TRP A 221 -12.53 16.56 -8.63
CA TRP A 221 -12.98 16.15 -9.95
C TRP A 221 -13.76 14.84 -9.90
N GLY A 222 -13.24 13.82 -9.21
CA GLY A 222 -13.99 12.58 -8.96
C GLY A 222 -15.38 12.85 -8.36
N ASP A 223 -15.45 13.72 -7.35
CA ASP A 223 -16.72 14.08 -6.70
C ASP A 223 -17.69 14.77 -7.67
N SER A 224 -17.16 15.61 -8.57
CA SER A 224 -17.96 16.30 -9.59
C SER A 224 -18.51 15.30 -10.61
N LEU A 225 -17.70 14.36 -11.07
CA LEU A 225 -18.08 13.36 -12.06
C LEU A 225 -19.17 12.42 -11.53
N GLN A 226 -18.99 11.89 -10.31
CA GLN A 226 -20.02 11.04 -9.68
C GLN A 226 -21.35 11.78 -9.52
N LYS A 227 -21.32 13.05 -9.11
CA LYS A 227 -22.53 13.86 -8.94
C LYS A 227 -23.26 14.11 -10.25
N GLN A 228 -22.51 14.30 -11.33
CA GLN A 228 -23.07 14.66 -12.63
C GLN A 228 -23.58 13.45 -13.41
N PHE A 229 -22.85 12.33 -13.37
CA PHE A 229 -23.11 11.19 -14.25
C PHE A 229 -23.61 9.94 -13.50
N HIS A 230 -23.62 9.95 -12.16
CA HIS A 230 -24.18 8.88 -11.32
C HIS A 230 -23.59 7.48 -11.57
N HIS A 231 -22.36 7.41 -12.07
CA HIS A 231 -21.58 6.19 -12.23
C HIS A 231 -20.42 6.18 -11.23
N ASP A 232 -19.83 5.00 -11.02
CA ASP A 232 -18.68 4.84 -10.14
C ASP A 232 -17.44 5.54 -10.73
N VAL A 233 -16.58 6.10 -9.87
CA VAL A 233 -15.44 6.90 -10.34
C VAL A 233 -14.48 6.14 -11.23
N HIS A 234 -14.29 4.85 -10.98
CA HIS A 234 -13.38 4.01 -11.75
C HIS A 234 -13.80 3.84 -13.22
N CYS A 235 -15.04 4.25 -13.60
CA CYS A 235 -15.48 4.24 -14.98
C CYS A 235 -14.89 5.39 -15.83
N TYR A 236 -14.31 6.43 -15.22
CA TYR A 236 -13.86 7.62 -15.95
C TYR A 236 -12.39 7.57 -16.37
N HIS A 237 -12.17 7.62 -17.68
CA HIS A 237 -10.86 7.54 -18.32
C HIS A 237 -10.58 8.81 -19.12
N ILE A 238 -9.31 9.05 -19.46
CA ILE A 238 -8.95 10.12 -20.40
C ILE A 238 -8.32 9.51 -21.65
N PHE A 239 -8.87 9.85 -22.81
CA PHE A 239 -8.37 9.40 -24.11
C PHE A 239 -7.62 10.54 -24.80
N ASP A 240 -6.40 10.28 -25.27
CA ASP A 240 -5.70 11.12 -26.25
C ASP A 240 -5.96 10.58 -27.66
N LEU A 241 -6.64 11.38 -28.47
CA LEU A 241 -6.96 11.06 -29.86
C LEU A 241 -5.98 11.77 -30.80
N LYS A 242 -5.28 10.97 -31.62
CA LYS A 242 -4.34 11.48 -32.63
C LYS A 242 -4.45 10.70 -33.94
N PHE A 243 -4.26 11.38 -35.06
CA PHE A 243 -4.02 10.71 -36.34
C PHE A 243 -2.66 9.99 -36.34
N GLN A 244 -2.47 9.02 -37.24
CA GLN A 244 -1.19 8.32 -37.40
C GLN A 244 0.00 9.24 -37.69
N ASN A 245 -0.25 10.40 -38.29
CA ASN A 245 0.77 11.42 -38.56
C ASN A 245 1.12 12.29 -37.33
N GLY A 246 0.48 12.05 -36.18
CA GLY A 246 0.71 12.74 -34.90
C GLY A 246 -0.14 13.98 -34.66
N ASN A 247 -0.95 14.41 -35.63
CA ASN A 247 -1.86 15.55 -35.46
C ASN A 247 -3.02 15.17 -34.53
N ASP A 248 -3.57 16.17 -33.84
CA ASP A 248 -4.77 15.98 -33.02
C ASP A 248 -5.96 15.53 -33.88
N ALA A 249 -6.67 14.51 -33.38
CA ALA A 249 -7.93 14.04 -33.94
C ALA A 249 -9.07 14.36 -32.98
N THR A 250 -10.26 14.57 -33.53
CA THR A 250 -11.50 14.71 -32.77
C THR A 250 -12.23 13.38 -32.64
N HIS A 251 -13.20 13.30 -31.73
CA HIS A 251 -14.06 12.11 -31.64
C HIS A 251 -14.94 11.90 -32.89
N GLU A 252 -15.24 12.94 -33.68
CA GLU A 252 -15.93 12.82 -34.98
C GLU A 252 -15.05 12.12 -36.03
N ASP A 253 -13.73 12.24 -35.91
CA ASP A 253 -12.77 11.60 -36.82
C ASP A 253 -12.67 10.07 -36.60
N LEU A 254 -13.22 9.53 -35.51
CA LEU A 254 -13.17 8.09 -35.21
C LEU A 254 -13.81 7.23 -36.30
N ASP A 255 -14.85 7.72 -36.95
CA ASP A 255 -15.55 7.03 -38.04
C ASP A 255 -14.73 6.97 -39.35
N THR A 256 -13.66 7.77 -39.45
CA THR A 256 -12.82 7.87 -40.66
C THR A 256 -11.67 6.86 -40.73
N GLY A 257 -11.37 6.17 -39.62
CA GLY A 257 -10.51 4.97 -39.59
C GLY A 257 -9.01 5.20 -39.37
N ASP A 258 -8.51 6.44 -39.31
CA ASP A 258 -7.07 6.76 -39.19
C ASP A 258 -6.65 7.34 -37.83
N VAL A 259 -7.45 7.11 -36.78
CA VAL A 259 -7.25 7.65 -35.42
C VAL A 259 -6.68 6.59 -34.47
N ILE A 260 -5.60 6.95 -33.77
CA ILE A 260 -5.02 6.23 -32.64
C ILE A 260 -5.67 6.75 -31.36
N ILE A 261 -6.15 5.81 -30.52
CA ILE A 261 -6.73 6.09 -29.21
C ILE A 261 -5.76 5.63 -28.12
N ASN A 262 -5.22 6.57 -27.34
CA ASN A 262 -4.42 6.25 -26.17
C ASN A 262 -5.22 6.54 -24.90
N GLY A 263 -5.78 5.50 -24.30
CA GLY A 263 -6.52 5.61 -23.05
C GLY A 263 -5.61 5.58 -21.83
N THR A 264 -5.78 6.54 -20.93
CA THR A 264 -5.13 6.56 -19.62
C THR A 264 -6.21 6.39 -18.54
N LEU A 265 -6.06 5.33 -17.73
CA LEU A 265 -6.86 5.12 -16.53
C LEU A 265 -6.32 6.01 -15.41
N ILE A 266 -7.22 6.70 -14.71
CA ILE A 266 -6.91 7.36 -13.45
C ILE A 266 -7.35 6.41 -12.35
N ASP A 267 -6.46 6.10 -11.41
CA ASP A 267 -6.77 5.25 -10.26
C ASP A 267 -7.54 6.06 -9.21
N TRP A 268 -8.82 6.30 -9.51
CA TRP A 268 -9.69 7.08 -8.67
C TRP A 268 -9.87 6.44 -7.30
N ASP A 269 -9.97 5.11 -7.21
CA ASP A 269 -10.14 4.42 -5.93
C ASP A 269 -8.95 4.71 -4.99
N MET A 270 -7.72 4.65 -5.50
CA MET A 270 -6.54 5.04 -4.70
C MET A 270 -6.49 6.54 -4.36
N VAL A 271 -6.95 7.41 -5.27
CA VAL A 271 -7.08 8.85 -4.96
C VAL A 271 -8.02 9.07 -3.77
N TYR A 272 -9.16 8.39 -3.74
CA TYR A 272 -10.12 8.52 -2.64
C TYR A 272 -9.57 7.95 -1.34
N GLU A 273 -9.05 6.72 -1.37
CA GLU A 273 -8.52 6.05 -0.19
C GLU A 273 -7.35 6.80 0.45
N LEU A 274 -6.39 7.28 -0.36
CA LEU A 274 -5.28 8.08 0.16
C LEU A 274 -5.82 9.38 0.75
N SER A 275 -6.72 10.06 0.05
CA SER A 275 -7.30 11.31 0.55
C SER A 275 -8.06 11.14 1.87
N ASP A 276 -8.84 10.07 2.03
CA ASP A 276 -9.53 9.75 3.28
C ASP A 276 -8.54 9.42 4.41
N SER A 277 -7.51 8.64 4.09
CA SER A 277 -6.45 8.30 5.04
C SER A 277 -5.72 9.53 5.55
N VAL A 278 -5.39 10.48 4.66
CA VAL A 278 -4.74 11.75 5.03
C VAL A 278 -5.60 12.56 6.00
N ILE A 279 -6.92 12.61 5.80
CA ILE A 279 -7.86 13.29 6.71
C ILE A 279 -7.83 12.63 8.10
N ALA A 280 -7.65 11.31 8.17
CA ALA A 280 -7.60 10.54 9.40
C ALA A 280 -6.23 10.55 10.12
N MET A 281 -5.14 10.97 9.46
CA MET A 281 -3.80 10.95 10.07
C MET A 281 -3.69 11.95 11.25
N PRO A 282 -3.17 11.55 12.42
CA PRO A 282 -3.08 12.44 13.59
C PRO A 282 -2.21 13.67 13.34
N ILE A 283 -2.77 14.90 13.38
CA ILE A 283 -1.99 16.12 13.20
C ILE A 283 -0.83 16.13 14.20
N ALA A 284 0.42 16.14 13.71
CA ALA A 284 1.56 16.22 14.61
C ALA A 284 1.50 17.58 15.33
N ASN A 285 1.64 17.58 16.66
CA ASN A 285 1.91 18.78 17.46
C ASN A 285 3.34 19.28 17.22
N THR A 286 3.75 19.41 15.96
CA THR A 286 4.94 20.17 15.59
C THR A 286 4.48 21.59 15.34
N SER A 287 5.14 22.55 16.00
CA SER A 287 4.91 24.00 15.95
C SER A 287 5.23 24.63 14.59
N THR A 288 4.94 23.92 13.51
CA THR A 288 4.93 24.38 12.14
C THR A 288 3.54 24.07 11.61
N ASN A 289 2.59 24.95 11.94
CA ASN A 289 1.50 25.26 11.02
C ASN A 289 2.12 25.39 9.62
N ASN A 290 1.93 24.38 8.78
CA ASN A 290 2.01 24.41 7.32
C ASN A 290 1.89 22.97 6.81
N LEU A 291 0.73 22.34 7.06
CA LEU A 291 0.06 21.70 5.93
C LEU A 291 -0.53 22.85 5.12
N PRO A 292 0.01 23.21 3.95
CA PRO A 292 -0.86 23.81 2.96
C PRO A 292 -1.73 22.66 2.46
N LEU A 293 -2.90 22.47 3.07
CA LEU A 293 -4.00 21.87 2.30
C LEU A 293 -4.18 22.70 1.03
#